data_AF-A0A2V5L2S9-F1
#
_entry.id   AF-A0A2V5L2S9-F1
#
_cell.length_a   1.000
_cell.length_b   1.000
_cell.length_c   1.000
_cell.angle_alpha   90.00
_cell.angle_beta   90.00
_cell.angle_gamma   90.00
#
_symmetry.space_group_name_H-M   'P 1'
#
loop_
_entity.id
_entity.type
_entity.pdbx_description
1 polymer ?
#
loop_
_entity_poly.entity_id
_entity_poly.type
_entity_poly.pdbx_seq_one_letter_code
_entity_poly.pdbx_strand_id
1 'polypeptide(L)'
;MNRDQKRRYFQKFKSLSADEFWRQMNVLHTRAYAAAQRHYGEAMDIVLQPKQKAAVIAKANEIRELWDGMRAITTDETEREFFKDEEGEGQ
;
A
#
# COMPACT_ATOMS: atom_id res chain seq x y z
N MET A 1 -8.49 -10.82 -11.63
CA MET A 1 -9.60 -10.30 -12.47
C MET A 1 -9.39 -10.73 -13.91
N ASN A 2 -10.40 -11.30 -14.54
CA ASN A 2 -10.37 -11.61 -15.98
C ASN A 2 -10.56 -10.32 -16.82
N ARG A 3 -10.45 -10.42 -18.15
CA ARG A 3 -10.53 -9.28 -19.08
C ARG A 3 -11.85 -8.52 -18.96
N ASP A 4 -12.96 -9.23 -18.85
CA ASP A 4 -14.29 -8.61 -18.77
C ASP A 4 -14.51 -7.88 -17.44
N GLN A 5 -14.04 -8.46 -16.34
CA GLN A 5 -14.03 -7.83 -15.03
C GLN A 5 -13.19 -6.56 -15.04
N LYS A 6 -11.98 -6.59 -15.61
CA LYS A 6 -11.11 -5.41 -15.76
C LYS A 6 -11.81 -4.33 -16.58
N ARG A 7 -12.44 -4.69 -17.70
CA ARG A 7 -13.19 -3.75 -18.56
C ARG A 7 -14.37 -3.12 -17.81
N ARG A 8 -15.19 -3.90 -17.10
CA ARG A 8 -16.32 -3.38 -16.31
C ARG A 8 -15.84 -2.43 -15.21
N TYR A 9 -14.76 -2.80 -14.54
CA TYR A 9 -14.16 -1.96 -13.49
C TYR A 9 -13.66 -0.64 -14.07
N PHE A 10 -12.98 -0.67 -15.22
CA PHE A 10 -12.56 0.54 -15.95
C PHE A 10 -13.76 1.42 -16.35
N GLN A 11 -14.83 0.84 -16.90
CA GLN A 11 -16.03 1.63 -17.24
C GLN A 11 -16.65 2.26 -15.99
N LYS A 12 -16.71 1.53 -14.88
CA LYS A 12 -17.18 2.05 -13.60
C LYS A 12 -16.36 3.25 -13.13
N PHE A 13 -15.03 3.18 -13.23
CA PHE A 13 -14.15 4.30 -12.86
C PHE A 13 -14.44 5.57 -13.64
N LYS A 14 -14.69 5.46 -14.95
CA LYS A 14 -15.01 6.61 -15.79
C LYS A 14 -16.37 7.24 -15.51
N SER A 15 -17.30 6.50 -14.89
CA SER A 15 -18.63 7.01 -14.55
C SER A 15 -18.71 7.61 -13.14
N LEU A 16 -17.62 7.62 -12.38
CA LEU A 16 -17.59 8.17 -11.03
C LEU A 16 -17.53 9.70 -11.08
N SER A 17 -18.13 10.35 -10.10
CA SER A 17 -17.77 11.74 -9.77
C SER A 17 -16.33 11.81 -9.24
N ALA A 18 -15.75 13.02 -9.21
CA ALA A 18 -14.38 13.22 -8.74
C ALA A 18 -14.18 12.72 -7.30
N ASP A 19 -15.10 13.02 -6.38
CA ASP A 19 -15.02 12.58 -4.98
C ASP A 19 -15.08 11.05 -4.87
N GLU A 20 -15.96 10.41 -5.66
CA GLU A 20 -16.06 8.97 -5.69
C GLU A 20 -14.83 8.31 -6.29
N PHE A 21 -14.22 8.93 -7.29
CA PHE A 21 -12.98 8.49 -7.91
C PHE A 21 -11.85 8.48 -6.88
N TRP A 22 -11.61 9.59 -6.19
CA TRP A 22 -10.56 9.69 -5.18
C TRP A 22 -10.79 8.75 -4.01
N ARG A 23 -12.03 8.58 -3.56
CA ARG A 23 -12.37 7.56 -2.56
C ARG A 23 -12.02 6.15 -3.03
N GLN A 24 -12.26 5.81 -4.30
CA GLN A 24 -11.85 4.51 -4.83
C GLN A 24 -10.32 4.38 -4.93
N MET A 25 -9.60 5.44 -5.27
CA MET A 25 -8.13 5.42 -5.26
C MET A 25 -7.60 5.16 -3.84
N ASN A 26 -8.12 5.83 -2.81
CA ASN A 26 -7.75 5.57 -1.42
C ASN A 26 -7.95 4.09 -1.02
N VAL A 27 -9.05 3.48 -1.47
CA VAL A 27 -9.30 2.04 -1.25
C VAL A 27 -8.23 1.18 -1.94
N LEU A 28 -7.82 1.51 -3.17
CA LEU A 28 -6.78 0.77 -3.89
C LEU A 28 -5.41 0.90 -3.21
N HIS A 29 -5.04 2.11 -2.79
CA HIS A 29 -3.78 2.36 -2.06
C HIS A 29 -3.76 1.64 -0.71
N THR A 30 -4.86 1.69 0.04
CA THR A 30 -5.01 0.91 1.28
C THR A 30 -4.83 -0.59 1.05
N ARG A 31 -5.39 -1.15 -0.03
CA ARG A 31 -5.22 -2.57 -0.37
C ARG A 31 -3.79 -2.92 -0.76
N ALA A 32 -3.12 -2.06 -1.52
CA ALA A 32 -1.73 -2.25 -1.90
C ALA A 32 -0.82 -2.24 -0.66
N TYR A 33 -1.01 -1.28 0.24
CA TYR A 33 -0.28 -1.22 1.50
C TYR A 33 -0.53 -2.44 2.38
N ALA A 34 -1.78 -2.88 2.53
CA ALA A 34 -2.11 -4.10 3.28
C ALA A 34 -1.45 -5.36 2.68
N ALA A 35 -1.35 -5.45 1.35
CA ALA A 35 -0.64 -6.54 0.69
C ALA A 35 0.88 -6.49 0.99
N ALA A 36 1.50 -5.31 0.97
CA ALA A 36 2.89 -5.12 1.34
C ALA A 36 3.14 -5.52 2.80
N GLN A 37 2.30 -5.05 3.73
CA GLN A 37 2.37 -5.43 5.15
C GLN A 37 2.29 -6.94 5.34
N ARG A 38 1.41 -7.63 4.58
CA ARG A 38 1.34 -9.09 4.62
C ARG A 38 2.63 -9.74 4.14
N HIS A 39 3.19 -9.32 3.01
CA HIS A 39 4.44 -9.91 2.49
C HIS A 39 5.61 -9.72 3.48
N TYR A 40 5.75 -8.52 4.06
CA TYR A 40 6.76 -8.29 5.09
C TYR A 40 6.45 -9.09 6.37
N GLY A 41 5.17 -9.23 6.73
CA GLY A 41 4.69 -10.11 7.79
C GLY A 41 5.16 -11.56 7.64
N GLU A 42 4.94 -12.12 6.45
CA GLU A 42 5.35 -13.48 6.07
C GLU A 42 6.87 -13.63 6.04
N ALA A 43 7.59 -12.66 5.47
CA ALA A 43 9.06 -12.66 5.48
C ALA A 43 9.63 -12.62 6.91
N MET A 44 9.03 -11.80 7.79
CA MET A 44 9.41 -11.75 9.21
C MET A 44 9.14 -13.08 9.93
N ASP A 45 8.06 -13.79 9.62
CA ASP A 45 7.78 -15.11 10.22
C ASP A 45 8.85 -16.15 9.86
N ILE A 46 9.45 -16.02 8.68
CA ILE A 46 10.52 -16.93 8.21
C ILE A 46 11.86 -16.56 8.86
N VAL A 47 12.17 -15.27 8.93
CA VAL A 47 13.54 -14.80 9.25
C VAL A 47 13.73 -14.48 10.73
N LEU A 48 12.67 -14.06 11.44
CA LEU A 48 12.78 -13.51 12.79
C LEU A 48 12.16 -14.44 13.84
N GLN A 49 12.64 -14.33 15.08
CA GLN A 49 11.94 -14.91 16.22
C GLN A 49 10.64 -14.14 16.51
N PRO A 50 9.62 -14.79 17.11
CA PRO A 50 8.32 -14.14 17.38
C PRO A 50 8.41 -12.81 18.13
N LYS A 51 9.32 -12.71 19.12
CA LYS A 51 9.54 -11.48 19.90
C LYS A 51 10.10 -10.34 19.05
N GLN A 52 10.99 -10.65 18.10
CA GLN A 52 11.59 -9.66 17.20
C GLN A 52 10.55 -9.18 16.18
N LYS A 53 9.77 -10.11 15.59
CA LYS A 53 8.65 -9.76 14.72
C LYS A 53 7.66 -8.80 15.43
N ALA A 54 7.27 -9.13 16.66
CA ALA A 54 6.36 -8.28 17.43
C ALA A 54 6.93 -6.87 17.66
N ALA A 55 8.23 -6.75 17.96
CA ALA A 55 8.89 -5.46 18.12
C ALA A 55 8.92 -4.66 16.81
N VAL A 56 9.20 -5.29 15.67
CA VAL A 56 9.20 -4.64 14.34
C VAL A 56 7.79 -4.16 13.98
N ILE A 57 6.76 -4.99 14.17
CA ILE A 57 5.36 -4.59 13.90
C ILE A 57 4.95 -3.41 14.77
N ALA A 58 5.26 -3.45 16.07
CA ALA A 58 4.96 -2.35 16.97
C ALA A 58 5.62 -1.05 16.52
N LYS A 59 6.91 -1.11 16.13
CA LYS A 59 7.64 0.06 15.63
C LYS A 59 7.09 0.56 14.29
N ALA A 60 6.73 -0.33 13.37
CA ALA A 60 6.14 0.05 12.09
C ALA A 60 4.80 0.77 12.26
N ASN A 61 3.96 0.31 13.20
CA ASN A 61 2.71 1.01 13.54
C ASN A 61 2.97 2.38 14.19
N GLU A 62 3.96 2.48 15.07
CA GLU A 62 4.36 3.74 15.70
C GLU A 62 4.84 4.76 14.66
N ILE A 63 5.68 4.35 13.70
CA ILE A 63 6.15 5.21 12.60
C ILE A 63 4.94 5.71 11.80
N ARG A 64 4.11 4.79 11.32
CA ARG A 64 2.94 5.13 10.50
C ARG A 64 1.99 6.09 11.21
N GLU A 65 1.67 5.83 12.47
CA GLU A 65 0.62 6.58 13.17
C GLU A 65 1.12 7.85 13.85
N LEU A 66 2.32 7.83 14.45
CA LEU A 66 2.84 8.95 15.24
C LEU A 66 3.77 9.85 14.44
N TRP A 67 4.55 9.29 13.52
CA TRP A 67 5.56 10.07 12.79
C TRP A 67 5.00 10.56 11.46
N ASP A 68 4.32 9.67 10.73
CA ASP A 68 3.74 10.01 9.43
C ASP A 68 2.29 10.51 9.54
N GLY A 69 1.62 10.29 10.68
CA GLY A 69 0.24 10.71 10.92
C GLY A 69 -0.81 9.93 10.11
N MET A 70 -0.41 8.84 9.46
CA MET A 70 -1.22 8.08 8.49
C MET A 70 -2.13 7.07 9.17
N ARG A 71 -3.28 7.53 9.67
CA ARG A 71 -4.31 6.63 10.26
C ARG A 71 -5.02 5.78 9.20
N ALA A 72 -5.16 6.31 8.00
CA ALA A 72 -5.57 5.58 6.81
C ALA A 72 -4.50 5.78 5.73
N ILE A 73 -4.51 4.97 4.68
CA ILE A 73 -3.60 5.15 3.54
C ILE A 73 -4.40 5.78 2.41
N THR A 74 -4.11 7.05 2.14
CA THR A 74 -4.72 7.85 1.08
C THR A 74 -3.76 8.06 -0.08
N THR A 75 -4.29 8.52 -1.21
CA THR A 75 -3.48 8.91 -2.37
C THR A 75 -2.44 9.94 -1.97
N ASP A 76 -2.86 11.02 -1.31
CA ASP A 76 -2.03 12.19 -0.99
C ASP A 76 -0.80 11.82 -0.14
N GLU A 77 -0.97 10.90 0.82
CA GLU A 77 0.12 10.46 1.69
C GLU A 77 1.14 9.58 0.93
N THR A 78 0.71 8.91 -0.14
CA THR A 78 1.55 7.97 -0.90
C THR A 78 2.06 8.52 -2.23
N GLU A 79 1.65 9.72 -2.63
CA GLU A 79 2.09 10.37 -3.88
C GLU A 79 3.62 10.55 -3.97
N ARG A 80 4.30 10.59 -2.83
CA ARG A 80 5.75 10.78 -2.74
C ARG A 80 6.54 9.46 -2.67
N GLU A 81 5.85 8.35 -2.52
CA GLU A 81 6.44 7.04 -2.31
C GLU A 81 6.72 6.38 -3.65
N PHE A 82 8.00 6.35 -4.02
CA PHE A 82 8.50 5.63 -5.19
C PHE A 82 9.52 4.61 -4.71
N PHE A 83 9.52 3.42 -5.32
CA PHE A 83 10.70 2.56 -5.21
C PHE A 83 11.87 3.34 -5.80
N LYS A 84 12.99 3.42 -5.07
CA LYS A 84 14.25 3.81 -5.70
C LYS A 84 14.49 2.76 -6.77
N ASP A 85 14.52 3.18 -8.04
CA ASP A 85 14.67 2.31 -9.19
C ASP A 85 15.75 1.26 -8.89
N GLU A 86 15.37 -0.02 -8.95
CA GLU A 86 16.31 -1.13 -8.98
C GLU A 86 16.98 -1.17 -10.36
N GLU A 87 17.63 -0.09 -10.79
CA GLU A 87 18.36 -0.04 -12.06
C GLU A 87 19.46 1.03 -11.97
N GLY A 88 20.50 0.67 -11.23
CA GLY A 88 21.84 1.12 -11.57
C GLY A 88 22.37 0.29 -12.74
N GLU A 89 21.95 0.58 -13.97
CA GLU A 89 22.75 0.30 -15.16
C GLU A 89 22.87 1.57 -16.01
N GLY A 90 24.01 2.22 -15.81
CA GLY A 90 24.80 2.96 -16.79
C GLY A 90 24.12 3.77 -17.91
N GLN A 91 24.27 5.09 -17.78
CA GLN A 91 24.57 6.10 -18.81
C GLN A 91 23.59 6.27 -19.99
#